data_AF-A0A2C6CUD6-F1
#
_entry.id   AF-A0A2C6CUD6-F1
#
_cell.length_a   1.000
_cell.length_b   1.000
_cell.length_c   1.000
_cell.angle_alpha   90.00
_cell.angle_beta   90.00
_cell.angle_gamma   90.00
#
_symmetry.space_group_name_H-M   'P 1'
#
loop_
_entity.id
_entity.type
_entity.pdbx_description
1 polymer ?
#
loop_
_entity_poly.entity_id
_entity_poly.type
_entity_poly.pdbx_seq_one_letter_code
_entity_poly.pdbx_strand_id
1 'polypeptide(L)'
;MTAKSFKSILLFLCLLGTLNLCAQSAEELKNRRNKLIRDLKSTTQQLDRTKAQKSKAIKSLNLLQQQIEQRRELIETLNQEVELTNTRIADNQDILNSLGLDLERMRSEYASTLRAAYRNKMTNGWLGFLLSADGFNDAFRRYNYLRQYQRYRRNQGRLIVATQESMRSRTIELEIQRVEKEELLIAASEQGQELESALQTQVGLVDELSGEEKKLFARVKQQQREQAALDAAIEKAIAEEIATRASSKLRNSGDDFEENIPAIGKNFAEQRGHLNWPVQGSVIKPFGKQPHPDVPSVTIYNGGIDLDATAGARVQAVFTGKVISIRQIPGYRNTVMVRHGDYYTVYSNLEKVIVIEGDEVELGTSLGFTSQNGDPLHFELWRGKERQDPGRWLH
;
A
#
# COMPACT_ATOMS: atom_id res chain seq x y z
N MET A 1 -7.53 52.55 -56.39
CA MET A 1 -6.69 52.93 -55.23
C MET A 1 -5.82 51.76 -54.84
N THR A 2 -4.54 52.06 -54.65
CA THR A 2 -3.35 51.21 -54.72
C THR A 2 -3.26 50.02 -53.75
N ALA A 3 -2.72 48.90 -54.25
CA ALA A 3 -2.27 47.70 -53.51
C ALA A 3 -1.27 47.96 -52.35
N LYS A 4 -0.87 49.21 -52.11
CA LYS A 4 -0.11 49.66 -50.94
C LYS A 4 -0.95 49.73 -49.65
N SER A 5 -2.27 49.88 -49.74
CA SER A 5 -3.16 49.92 -48.56
C SER A 5 -3.38 48.53 -47.93
N PHE A 6 -3.45 47.47 -48.75
CA PHE A 6 -3.70 46.11 -48.26
C PHE A 6 -2.49 45.48 -47.55
N LYS A 7 -1.26 45.77 -48.01
CA LYS A 7 -0.03 45.35 -47.32
C LYS A 7 0.16 46.04 -45.96
N SER A 8 -0.32 47.28 -45.82
CA SER A 8 -0.21 48.01 -44.55
C SER A 8 -1.22 47.51 -43.50
N ILE A 9 -2.40 47.03 -43.93
CA ILE A 9 -3.41 46.43 -43.04
C ILE A 9 -2.97 45.02 -42.57
N LEU A 10 -2.33 44.23 -43.44
CA LEU A 10 -1.82 42.91 -43.07
C LEU A 10 -0.60 42.99 -42.13
N LEU A 11 0.26 44.01 -42.30
CA LEU A 11 1.39 44.26 -41.40
C LEU A 11 0.93 44.74 -40.01
N PHE A 12 -0.18 45.49 -39.95
CA PHE A 12 -0.79 45.94 -38.70
C PHE A 12 -1.52 44.79 -37.97
N LEU A 13 -2.14 43.86 -38.71
CA LEU A 13 -2.76 42.66 -38.13
C LEU A 13 -1.74 41.65 -37.57
N CYS A 14 -0.54 41.55 -38.18
CA CYS A 14 0.55 40.74 -37.64
C CYS A 14 1.26 41.39 -36.45
N LEU A 15 1.24 42.73 -36.31
CA LEU A 15 1.82 43.42 -35.16
C LEU A 15 0.92 43.37 -33.92
N LEU A 16 -0.40 43.25 -34.07
CA LEU A 16 -1.33 43.03 -32.96
C LEU A 16 -1.34 41.58 -32.42
N GLY A 17 -0.77 40.62 -33.16
CA GLY A 17 -0.75 39.21 -32.78
C GLY A 17 0.32 38.80 -31.76
N THR A 18 1.22 39.70 -31.35
CA THR A 18 2.39 39.36 -30.51
C THR A 18 2.35 39.90 -29.08
N LEU A 19 1.27 40.57 -28.66
CA LEU A 19 1.17 41.18 -27.33
C LEU A 19 0.42 40.34 -26.26
N ASN A 20 -0.07 39.14 -26.58
CA ASN A 20 -0.91 38.34 -25.67
C ASN A 20 -0.20 37.15 -24.99
N LEU A 21 1.12 37.05 -25.05
CA LEU A 21 1.87 35.89 -24.51
C LEU A 21 2.43 36.05 -23.08
N CYS A 22 2.18 37.18 -22.40
CA CYS A 22 2.75 37.45 -21.07
C CYS A 22 1.74 37.57 -19.91
N ALA A 23 0.46 37.26 -20.12
CA ALA A 23 -0.56 37.36 -19.09
C ALA A 23 -1.24 36.01 -18.83
N GLN A 24 -0.48 34.98 -18.44
CA GLN A 24 -1.07 33.93 -17.61
C GLN A 24 -1.55 34.61 -16.33
N SER A 25 -2.87 34.77 -16.21
CA SER A 25 -3.44 35.67 -15.22
C SER A 25 -3.07 35.23 -13.81
N ALA A 26 -2.85 36.20 -12.94
CA ALA A 26 -2.56 36.02 -11.53
C ALA A 26 -3.46 35.01 -10.81
N GLU A 27 -4.73 35.02 -11.21
CA GLU A 27 -5.80 34.17 -10.72
C GLU A 27 -5.61 32.71 -11.14
N GLU A 28 -5.15 32.45 -12.36
CA GLU A 28 -4.98 31.11 -12.93
C GLU A 28 -3.85 30.34 -12.23
N LEU A 29 -2.72 31.01 -11.96
CA LEU A 29 -1.60 30.44 -11.20
C LEU A 29 -1.99 30.14 -9.75
N LYS A 30 -2.76 31.03 -9.09
CA LYS A 30 -3.30 30.82 -7.74
C LYS A 30 -4.24 29.62 -7.70
N ASN A 31 -5.15 29.52 -8.66
CA ASN A 31 -6.09 28.41 -8.77
C ASN A 31 -5.36 27.08 -9.02
N ARG A 32 -4.33 27.09 -9.87
CA ARG A 32 -3.48 25.93 -10.12
C ARG A 32 -2.73 25.48 -8.87
N ARG A 33 -2.16 26.40 -8.10
CA ARG A 33 -1.50 26.12 -6.82
C ARG A 33 -2.46 25.48 -5.82
N ASN A 34 -3.63 26.09 -5.62
CA ASN A 34 -4.64 25.60 -4.70
C ASN A 34 -5.19 24.22 -5.10
N LYS A 35 -5.29 23.96 -6.41
CA LYS A 35 -5.65 22.64 -6.93
C LYS A 35 -4.56 21.61 -6.61
N LEU A 36 -3.29 21.91 -6.90
CA LEU A 36 -2.17 21.03 -6.60
C LEU A 36 -2.07 20.68 -5.11
N ILE A 37 -2.28 21.65 -4.22
CA ILE A 37 -2.27 21.41 -2.77
C ILE A 37 -3.40 20.46 -2.35
N ARG A 38 -4.62 20.67 -2.87
CA ARG A 38 -5.76 19.78 -2.60
C ARG A 38 -5.52 18.37 -3.11
N ASP A 39 -4.99 18.24 -4.33
CA ASP A 39 -4.68 16.95 -4.95
C ASP A 39 -3.54 16.23 -4.21
N LEU A 40 -2.54 16.97 -3.72
CA LEU A 40 -1.45 16.45 -2.92
C LEU A 40 -1.92 15.98 -1.54
N LYS A 41 -2.81 16.74 -0.88
CA LYS A 41 -3.43 16.36 0.39
C LYS A 41 -4.24 15.07 0.25
N SER A 42 -5.09 14.97 -0.78
CA SER A 42 -5.90 13.77 -1.02
C SER A 42 -5.03 12.56 -1.38
N THR A 43 -4.01 12.73 -2.23
CA THR A 43 -3.08 11.65 -2.61
C THR A 43 -2.25 11.18 -1.41
N THR A 44 -1.81 12.09 -0.54
CA THR A 44 -1.07 11.74 0.68
C THR A 44 -1.96 10.99 1.67
N GLN A 45 -3.22 11.43 1.86
CA GLN A 45 -4.19 10.70 2.68
C GLN A 45 -4.47 9.29 2.14
N GLN A 46 -4.55 9.12 0.82
CA GLN A 46 -4.67 7.80 0.19
C GLN A 46 -3.43 6.95 0.47
N LEU A 47 -2.22 7.51 0.28
CA LEU A 47 -0.96 6.80 0.55
C LEU A 47 -0.87 6.32 2.01
N ASP A 48 -1.23 7.17 2.97
CA ASP A 48 -1.19 6.81 4.39
C ASP A 48 -2.23 5.74 4.74
N ARG A 49 -3.42 5.79 4.14
CA ARG A 49 -4.44 4.72 4.27
C ARG A 49 -3.93 3.40 3.68
N THR A 50 -3.37 3.41 2.48
CA THR A 50 -2.80 2.21 1.83
C THR A 50 -1.66 1.63 2.66
N LYS A 51 -0.77 2.46 3.22
CA LYS A 51 0.29 2.01 4.15
C LYS A 51 -0.28 1.35 5.41
N ALA A 52 -1.31 1.95 6.01
CA ALA A 52 -1.96 1.40 7.19
C ALA A 52 -2.67 0.07 6.88
N GLN A 53 -3.36 -0.02 5.74
CA GLN A 53 -3.99 -1.26 5.26
C GLN A 53 -2.96 -2.35 4.98
N LYS A 54 -1.85 -2.02 4.32
CA LYS A 54 -0.73 -2.94 4.07
C LYS A 54 -0.13 -3.47 5.38
N SER A 55 0.11 -2.58 6.35
CA SER A 55 0.61 -3.00 7.67
C SER A 55 -0.35 -3.95 8.38
N LYS A 56 -1.67 -3.69 8.31
CA LYS A 56 -2.69 -4.60 8.84
C LYS A 56 -2.69 -5.94 8.09
N ALA A 57 -2.62 -5.94 6.76
CA ALA A 57 -2.56 -7.14 5.94
C ALA A 57 -1.32 -8.00 6.25
N ILE A 58 -0.15 -7.38 6.46
CA ILE A 58 1.07 -8.08 6.88
C ILE A 58 0.93 -8.66 8.28
N LYS A 59 0.31 -7.94 9.23
CA LYS A 59 0.05 -8.49 10.57
C LYS A 59 -0.91 -9.69 10.51
N SER A 60 -1.96 -9.61 9.69
CA SER A 60 -2.85 -10.74 9.44
C SER A 60 -2.13 -11.91 8.77
N LEU A 61 -1.15 -11.65 7.90
CA LEU A 61 -0.32 -12.69 7.28
C LEU A 61 0.49 -13.47 8.32
N ASN A 62 1.05 -12.81 9.34
CA ASN A 62 1.76 -13.51 10.42
C ASN A 62 0.84 -14.44 11.22
N LEU A 63 -0.38 -13.99 11.53
CA LEU A 63 -1.39 -14.83 12.21
C LEU A 63 -1.81 -16.00 11.31
N LEU A 64 -2.06 -15.72 10.03
CA LEU A 64 -2.37 -16.75 9.04
C LEU A 64 -1.22 -17.74 8.94
N GLN A 65 0.04 -17.30 9.00
CA GLN A 65 1.19 -18.18 8.94
C GLN A 65 1.26 -19.16 10.12
N GLN A 66 0.81 -18.76 11.31
CA GLN A 66 0.63 -19.71 12.42
C GLN A 66 -0.47 -20.73 12.10
N GLN A 67 -1.61 -20.30 11.55
CA GLN A 67 -2.69 -21.20 11.14
C GLN A 67 -2.26 -22.14 10.00
N ILE A 68 -1.42 -21.67 9.09
CA ILE A 68 -0.83 -22.46 8.00
C ILE A 68 0.02 -23.57 8.58
N GLU A 69 0.86 -23.27 9.57
CA GLU A 69 1.71 -24.27 10.19
C GLU A 69 0.88 -25.36 10.88
N GLN A 70 -0.16 -24.97 11.62
CA GLN A 70 -1.10 -25.90 12.23
C GLN A 70 -1.82 -26.77 11.20
N ARG A 71 -2.23 -26.20 10.07
CA ARG A 71 -2.87 -26.96 8.97
C ARG A 71 -1.90 -27.90 8.27
N ARG A 72 -0.64 -27.51 8.11
CA ARG A 72 0.41 -28.40 7.56
C ARG A 72 0.68 -29.57 8.48
N GLU A 73 0.79 -29.32 9.77
CA GLU A 73 0.94 -30.36 10.79
C GLU A 73 -0.26 -31.32 10.79
N LEU A 74 -1.48 -30.79 10.63
CA LEU A 74 -2.69 -31.61 10.47
C LEU A 74 -2.63 -32.48 9.19
N ILE A 75 -2.28 -31.90 8.05
CA ILE A 75 -2.14 -32.65 6.78
C ILE A 75 -1.08 -33.74 6.91
N GLU A 76 0.05 -33.44 7.55
CA GLU A 76 1.10 -34.43 7.81
C GLU A 76 0.59 -35.56 8.70
N THR A 77 -0.15 -35.24 9.77
CA THR A 77 -0.77 -36.22 10.67
C THR A 77 -1.77 -37.11 9.92
N LEU A 78 -2.64 -36.52 9.10
CA LEU A 78 -3.60 -37.27 8.28
C LEU A 78 -2.90 -38.20 7.30
N ASN A 79 -1.80 -37.76 6.68
CA ASN A 79 -1.01 -38.61 5.78
C ASN A 79 -0.34 -39.77 6.55
N GLN A 80 0.15 -39.53 7.76
CA GLN A 80 0.68 -40.60 8.62
C GLN A 80 -0.42 -41.62 9.01
N GLU A 81 -1.63 -41.15 9.30
CA GLU A 81 -2.79 -42.03 9.55
C GLU A 81 -3.18 -42.85 8.32
N VAL A 82 -3.15 -42.24 7.13
CA VAL A 82 -3.36 -42.96 5.86
C VAL A 82 -2.31 -44.05 5.65
N GLU A 83 -1.04 -43.78 5.92
CA GLU A 83 0.04 -44.79 5.78
C GLU A 83 -0.08 -45.92 6.81
N LEU A 84 -0.46 -45.60 8.05
CA LEU A 84 -0.75 -46.60 9.06
C LEU A 84 -1.94 -47.49 8.65
N THR A 85 -3.00 -46.88 8.12
CA THR A 85 -4.18 -47.61 7.62
C THR A 85 -3.86 -48.44 6.38
N ASN A 86 -3.01 -47.95 5.47
CA ASN A 86 -2.50 -48.72 4.33
C ASN A 86 -1.79 -49.99 4.79
N THR A 87 -0.95 -49.88 5.82
CA THR A 87 -0.23 -51.02 6.40
C THR A 87 -1.21 -52.03 6.98
N ARG A 88 -2.21 -51.58 7.76
CA ARG A 88 -3.26 -52.45 8.31
C ARG A 88 -4.08 -53.15 7.23
N ILE A 89 -4.42 -52.45 6.16
CA ILE A 89 -5.14 -53.01 5.01
C ILE A 89 -4.29 -54.10 4.34
N ALA A 90 -2.98 -53.87 4.16
CA ALA A 90 -2.07 -54.84 3.58
C ALA A 90 -1.97 -56.11 4.46
N ASP A 91 -1.75 -55.95 5.76
CA ASP A 91 -1.70 -57.06 6.72
C ASP A 91 -3.00 -57.88 6.70
N ASN A 92 -4.15 -57.19 6.67
CA ASN A 92 -5.47 -57.83 6.61
C ASN A 92 -5.70 -58.59 5.31
N GLN A 93 -5.21 -58.05 4.19
CA GLN A 93 -5.27 -58.71 2.89
C GLN A 93 -4.42 -59.98 2.89
N ASP A 94 -3.22 -59.95 3.46
CA ASP A 94 -2.33 -61.12 3.57
C ASP A 94 -2.93 -62.20 4.46
N ILE A 95 -3.52 -61.83 5.60
CA ILE A 95 -4.25 -62.75 6.47
C ILE A 95 -5.42 -63.38 5.72
N LEU A 96 -6.23 -62.59 5.02
CA LEU A 96 -7.37 -63.10 4.24
C LEU A 96 -6.91 -64.07 3.13
N ASN A 97 -5.80 -63.78 2.46
CA ASN A 97 -5.21 -64.66 1.46
C ASN A 97 -4.80 -66.00 2.09
N SER A 98 -4.12 -65.97 3.24
CA SER A 98 -3.69 -67.19 3.94
C SER A 98 -4.87 -68.05 4.43
N LEU A 99 -5.89 -67.42 5.03
CA LEU A 99 -7.12 -68.09 5.47
C LEU A 99 -7.91 -68.66 4.28
N GLY A 100 -7.89 -67.97 3.14
CA GLY A 100 -8.51 -68.44 1.90
C GLY A 100 -7.87 -69.73 1.39
N LEU A 101 -6.54 -69.77 1.32
CA LEU A 101 -5.78 -70.97 0.94
C LEU A 101 -6.03 -72.14 1.90
N ASP A 102 -6.02 -71.87 3.20
CA ASP A 102 -6.28 -72.89 4.22
C ASP A 102 -7.71 -73.43 4.14
N LEU A 103 -8.69 -72.55 3.93
CA LEU A 103 -10.08 -72.94 3.77
C LEU A 103 -10.28 -73.80 2.52
N GLU A 104 -9.66 -73.44 1.40
CA GLU A 104 -9.72 -74.21 0.16
C GLU A 104 -9.13 -75.61 0.35
N ARG A 105 -7.94 -75.71 0.97
CA ARG A 105 -7.31 -76.98 1.33
C ARG A 105 -8.21 -77.83 2.21
N MET A 106 -8.70 -77.29 3.32
CA MET A 106 -9.58 -78.01 4.25
C MET A 106 -10.88 -78.48 3.58
N ARG A 107 -11.49 -77.64 2.74
CA ARG A 107 -12.69 -78.01 1.98
C ARG A 107 -12.42 -79.12 0.97
N SER A 108 -11.30 -79.07 0.26
CA SER A 108 -10.91 -80.09 -0.71
C SER A 108 -10.67 -81.44 -0.03
N GLU A 109 -9.91 -81.46 1.07
CA GLU A 109 -9.68 -82.65 1.89
C GLU A 109 -11.00 -83.21 2.44
N TYR A 110 -11.84 -82.35 3.03
CA TYR A 110 -13.13 -82.75 3.59
C TYR A 110 -14.06 -83.33 2.51
N ALA A 111 -14.14 -82.69 1.34
CA ALA A 111 -14.93 -83.17 0.20
C ALA A 111 -14.41 -84.51 -0.35
N SER A 112 -13.09 -84.72 -0.40
CA SER A 112 -12.50 -86.00 -0.82
C SER A 112 -12.90 -87.15 0.13
N THR A 113 -12.85 -86.90 1.43
CA THR A 113 -13.22 -87.89 2.46
C THR A 113 -14.72 -88.16 2.50
N LEU A 114 -15.56 -87.14 2.30
CA LEU A 114 -17.01 -87.31 2.21
C LEU A 114 -17.40 -88.16 0.99
N ARG A 115 -16.78 -87.91 -0.17
CA ARG A 115 -16.96 -88.74 -1.38
C ARG A 115 -16.51 -90.19 -1.15
N ALA A 116 -15.39 -90.41 -0.46
CA ALA A 116 -14.93 -91.76 -0.11
C ALA A 116 -15.91 -92.45 0.87
N ALA A 117 -16.38 -91.74 1.89
CA ALA A 117 -17.35 -92.26 2.86
C ALA A 117 -18.69 -92.62 2.20
N TYR A 118 -19.16 -91.81 1.24
CA TYR A 118 -20.37 -92.09 0.47
C TYR A 118 -20.25 -93.37 -0.37
N ARG A 119 -19.13 -93.54 -1.09
CA ARG A 119 -18.84 -94.77 -1.85
C ARG A 119 -18.72 -96.02 -0.97
N ASN A 120 -18.07 -95.89 0.20
CA ASN A 120 -17.93 -97.00 1.16
C ASN A 120 -19.27 -97.38 1.81
N LYS A 121 -20.14 -96.40 2.11
CA LYS A 121 -21.49 -96.67 2.62
C LYS A 121 -22.32 -97.52 1.65
N MET A 122 -22.14 -97.34 0.34
CA MET A 122 -22.82 -98.11 -0.70
C MET A 122 -22.32 -99.54 -0.86
N THR A 123 -21.06 -99.81 -0.49
CA THR A 123 -20.40 -101.11 -0.72
C THR A 123 -20.38 -101.98 0.52
N ASN A 124 -19.99 -101.45 1.69
CA ASN A 124 -20.03 -102.13 2.98
C ASN A 124 -20.13 -101.08 4.10
N GLY A 125 -21.33 -100.92 4.68
CA GLY A 125 -21.57 -99.96 5.77
C GLY A 125 -20.67 -100.19 6.99
N TRP A 126 -20.62 -99.20 7.90
CA TRP A 126 -19.76 -99.24 9.09
C TRP A 126 -19.94 -100.50 9.95
N LEU A 127 -21.16 -101.07 10.00
CA LEU A 127 -21.46 -102.34 10.65
C LEU A 127 -20.74 -103.51 9.98
N GLY A 128 -20.70 -103.56 8.64
CA GLY A 128 -19.98 -104.58 7.89
C GLY A 128 -18.46 -104.52 8.13
N PHE A 129 -17.90 -103.32 8.27
CA PHE A 129 -16.48 -103.16 8.63
C PHE A 129 -16.17 -103.64 10.06
N LEU A 130 -17.07 -103.43 11.02
CA LEU A 130 -16.91 -103.91 12.39
C LEU A 130 -17.15 -105.42 12.53
N LEU A 131 -18.13 -105.96 11.80
CA LEU A 131 -18.50 -107.38 11.84
C LEU A 131 -17.57 -108.28 11.02
N SER A 132 -16.76 -107.72 10.12
CA SER A 132 -15.72 -108.44 9.37
C SER A 132 -14.37 -108.51 10.13
N ALA A 133 -14.39 -108.39 11.45
CA ALA A 133 -13.19 -108.50 12.28
C ALA A 133 -12.89 -109.96 12.65
N ASP A 134 -11.61 -110.33 12.70
CA ASP A 134 -11.18 -111.72 13.00
C ASP A 134 -11.40 -112.13 14.47
N GLY A 135 -11.79 -111.19 15.34
CA GLY A 135 -12.10 -111.44 16.74
C GLY A 135 -12.40 -110.15 17.53
N PHE A 136 -12.75 -110.30 18.81
CA PHE A 136 -13.21 -109.19 19.67
C PHE A 136 -12.20 -108.04 19.80
N ASN A 137 -10.91 -108.36 20.01
CA ASN A 137 -9.86 -107.35 20.15
C ASN A 137 -9.67 -106.52 18.86
N ASP A 138 -9.82 -107.15 17.69
CA ASP A 138 -9.74 -106.44 16.40
C ASP A 138 -10.98 -105.56 16.17
N ALA A 139 -12.17 -106.07 16.48
CA ALA A 139 -13.40 -105.28 16.44
C ALA A 139 -13.34 -104.06 17.37
N PHE A 140 -12.79 -104.21 18.58
CA PHE A 140 -12.62 -103.12 19.54
C PHE A 140 -11.63 -102.04 19.05
N ARG A 141 -10.50 -102.44 18.44
CA ARG A 141 -9.56 -101.49 17.80
C ARG A 141 -10.22 -100.74 16.65
N ARG A 142 -10.92 -101.45 15.75
CA ARG A 142 -11.67 -100.86 14.63
C ARG A 142 -12.72 -99.85 15.13
N TYR A 143 -13.45 -100.18 16.20
CA TYR A 143 -14.40 -99.26 16.84
C TYR A 143 -13.73 -97.98 17.35
N ASN A 144 -12.60 -98.11 18.06
CA ASN A 144 -11.87 -96.95 18.56
C ASN A 144 -11.32 -96.07 17.43
N TYR A 145 -10.82 -96.66 16.34
CA TYR A 145 -10.38 -95.91 15.16
C TYR A 145 -11.54 -95.19 14.47
N LEU A 146 -12.70 -95.83 14.30
CA LEU A 146 -13.89 -95.18 13.76
C LEU A 146 -14.32 -93.99 14.63
N ARG A 147 -14.33 -94.15 15.95
CA ARG A 147 -14.66 -93.08 16.90
C ARG A 147 -13.66 -91.92 16.81
N GLN A 148 -12.35 -92.22 16.74
CA GLN A 148 -11.30 -91.21 16.56
C GLN A 148 -11.47 -90.47 15.22
N TYR A 149 -11.73 -91.21 14.14
CA TYR A 149 -11.96 -90.66 12.82
C TYR A 149 -13.20 -89.75 12.77
N GLN A 150 -14.32 -90.19 13.32
CA GLN A 150 -15.55 -89.38 13.41
C GLN A 150 -15.32 -88.08 14.20
N ARG A 151 -14.58 -88.15 15.32
CA ARG A 151 -14.18 -86.96 16.09
C ARG A 151 -13.33 -86.02 15.27
N TYR A 152 -12.31 -86.54 14.59
CA TYR A 152 -11.44 -85.75 13.70
C TYR A 152 -12.24 -85.05 12.60
N ARG A 153 -13.17 -85.75 11.93
CA ARG A 153 -14.02 -85.15 10.88
C ARG A 153 -14.98 -84.10 11.41
N ARG A 154 -15.59 -84.32 12.59
CA ARG A 154 -16.43 -83.32 13.25
C ARG A 154 -15.62 -82.06 13.58
N ASN A 155 -14.38 -82.22 14.05
CA ASN A 155 -13.49 -81.10 14.32
C ASN A 155 -13.07 -80.37 13.03
N GLN A 156 -12.74 -81.09 11.95
CA GLN A 156 -12.47 -80.46 10.65
C GLN A 156 -13.65 -79.63 10.16
N GLY A 157 -14.88 -80.15 10.21
CA GLY A 157 -16.08 -79.40 9.81
C GLY A 157 -16.29 -78.13 10.65
N ARG A 158 -16.06 -78.20 11.96
CA ARG A 158 -16.09 -77.03 12.86
C ARG A 158 -15.01 -76.01 12.50
N LEU A 159 -13.79 -76.46 12.19
CA LEU A 159 -12.68 -75.58 11.82
C LEU A 159 -12.96 -74.84 10.51
N ILE A 160 -13.54 -75.52 9.52
CA ILE A 160 -13.98 -74.91 8.26
C ILE A 160 -14.96 -73.77 8.54
N VAL A 161 -16.01 -74.02 9.33
CA VAL A 161 -17.03 -73.00 9.66
C VAL A 161 -16.41 -71.83 10.44
N ALA A 162 -15.59 -72.10 11.46
CA ALA A 162 -14.92 -71.05 12.23
C ALA A 162 -13.97 -70.20 11.36
N THR A 163 -13.26 -70.83 10.41
CA THR A 163 -12.39 -70.11 9.46
C THR A 163 -13.20 -69.23 8.52
N GLN A 164 -14.36 -69.72 8.03
CA GLN A 164 -15.27 -68.91 7.20
C GLN A 164 -15.80 -67.70 7.96
N GLU A 165 -16.20 -67.87 9.22
CA GLU A 165 -16.67 -66.77 10.07
C GLU A 165 -15.56 -65.75 10.32
N SER A 166 -14.33 -66.21 10.62
CA SER A 166 -13.16 -65.35 10.79
C SER A 166 -12.84 -64.55 9.53
N MET A 167 -12.85 -65.18 8.35
CA MET A 167 -12.67 -64.47 7.08
C MET A 167 -13.75 -63.42 6.88
N ARG A 168 -15.03 -63.76 7.12
CA ARG A 168 -16.15 -62.81 6.95
C ARG A 168 -15.97 -61.57 7.82
N SER A 169 -15.62 -61.76 9.10
CA SER A 169 -15.38 -60.63 10.02
C SER A 169 -14.21 -59.78 9.54
N ARG A 170 -13.13 -60.41 9.04
CA ARG A 170 -11.94 -59.69 8.57
C ARG A 170 -12.17 -58.94 7.24
N THR A 171 -13.01 -59.48 6.36
CA THR A 171 -13.45 -58.77 5.14
C THR A 171 -14.25 -57.52 5.48
N ILE A 172 -15.12 -57.58 6.50
CA ILE A 172 -15.88 -56.41 6.96
C ILE A 172 -14.93 -55.36 7.55
N GLU A 173 -13.97 -55.78 8.38
CA GLU A 173 -12.95 -54.89 8.96
C GLU A 173 -12.11 -54.19 7.88
N LEU A 174 -11.69 -54.92 6.85
CA LEU A 174 -10.95 -54.38 5.72
C LEU A 174 -11.74 -53.30 4.97
N GLU A 175 -13.05 -53.53 4.76
CA GLU A 175 -13.90 -52.57 4.06
C GLU A 175 -14.10 -51.30 4.88
N ILE A 176 -14.27 -51.41 6.20
CA ILE A 176 -14.34 -50.26 7.11
C ILE A 176 -13.05 -49.43 7.02
N GLN A 177 -11.88 -50.08 7.07
CA GLN A 177 -10.58 -49.40 6.96
C GLN A 177 -10.38 -48.71 5.60
N ARG A 178 -10.94 -49.28 4.51
CA ARG A 178 -10.92 -48.65 3.19
C ARG A 178 -11.75 -47.38 3.14
N VAL A 179 -12.94 -47.39 3.75
CA VAL A 179 -13.79 -46.20 3.85
C VAL A 179 -13.11 -45.14 4.72
N GLU A 180 -12.59 -45.50 5.88
CA GLU A 180 -11.85 -44.60 6.77
C GLU A 180 -10.66 -43.95 6.04
N LYS A 181 -9.88 -44.73 5.27
CA LYS A 181 -8.79 -44.20 4.45
C LYS A 181 -9.29 -43.16 3.43
N GLU A 182 -10.39 -43.44 2.74
CA GLU A 182 -10.94 -42.52 1.74
C GLU A 182 -11.38 -41.21 2.39
N GLU A 183 -12.02 -41.28 3.56
CA GLU A 183 -12.40 -40.10 4.35
C GLU A 183 -11.18 -39.27 4.76
N LEU A 184 -10.09 -39.91 5.23
CA LEU A 184 -8.84 -39.23 5.57
C LEU A 184 -8.20 -38.53 4.36
N LEU A 185 -8.22 -39.18 3.19
CA LEU A 185 -7.69 -38.61 1.94
C LEU A 185 -8.49 -37.38 1.49
N ILE A 186 -9.82 -37.45 1.58
CA ILE A 186 -10.71 -36.32 1.27
C ILE A 186 -10.40 -35.16 2.22
N ALA A 187 -10.34 -35.43 3.53
CA ALA A 187 -10.03 -34.42 4.53
C ALA A 187 -8.67 -33.75 4.26
N ALA A 188 -7.62 -34.53 3.97
CA ALA A 188 -6.30 -34.00 3.64
C ALA A 188 -6.32 -33.11 2.39
N SER A 189 -7.05 -33.53 1.34
CA SER A 189 -7.20 -32.75 0.11
C SER A 189 -7.94 -31.43 0.34
N GLU A 190 -9.04 -31.44 1.11
CA GLU A 190 -9.80 -30.23 1.45
C GLU A 190 -8.94 -29.24 2.24
N GLN A 191 -8.20 -29.71 3.25
CA GLN A 191 -7.27 -28.88 4.01
C GLN A 191 -6.18 -28.27 3.11
N GLY A 192 -5.67 -29.02 2.15
CA GLY A 192 -4.69 -28.54 1.17
C GLY A 192 -5.24 -27.44 0.26
N GLN A 193 -6.47 -27.58 -0.25
CA GLN A 193 -7.10 -26.58 -1.11
C GLN A 193 -7.43 -25.28 -0.36
N GLU A 194 -7.97 -25.39 0.85
CA GLU A 194 -8.25 -24.22 1.70
C GLU A 194 -6.96 -23.43 1.99
N LEU A 195 -5.88 -24.15 2.30
CA LEU A 195 -4.58 -23.58 2.57
C LEU A 195 -4.03 -22.82 1.35
N GLU A 196 -4.08 -23.43 0.16
CA GLU A 196 -3.57 -22.82 -1.06
C GLU A 196 -4.37 -21.57 -1.46
N SER A 197 -5.70 -21.62 -1.37
CA SER A 197 -6.58 -20.48 -1.63
C SER A 197 -6.32 -19.30 -0.67
N ALA A 198 -6.14 -19.59 0.62
CA ALA A 198 -5.84 -18.58 1.62
C ALA A 198 -4.48 -17.90 1.36
N LEU A 199 -3.45 -18.69 0.99
CA LEU A 199 -2.14 -18.18 0.61
C LEU A 199 -2.20 -17.28 -0.63
N GLN A 200 -2.86 -17.73 -1.70
CA GLN A 200 -2.99 -16.97 -2.94
C GLN A 200 -3.70 -15.62 -2.71
N THR A 201 -4.80 -15.64 -1.96
CA THR A 201 -5.58 -14.43 -1.65
C THR A 201 -4.75 -13.42 -0.85
N GLN A 202 -4.01 -13.89 0.17
CA GLN A 202 -3.25 -13.00 1.05
C GLN A 202 -2.00 -12.43 0.37
N VAL A 203 -1.27 -13.25 -0.40
CA VAL A 203 -0.12 -12.80 -1.19
C VAL A 203 -0.58 -11.80 -2.24
N GLY A 204 -1.67 -12.09 -2.96
CA GLY A 204 -2.27 -11.19 -3.93
C GLY A 204 -2.64 -9.82 -3.35
N LEU A 205 -3.26 -9.79 -2.17
CA LEU A 205 -3.61 -8.55 -1.47
C LEU A 205 -2.38 -7.72 -1.09
N VAL A 206 -1.31 -8.36 -0.59
CA VAL A 206 -0.08 -7.66 -0.21
C VAL A 206 0.62 -7.08 -1.44
N ASP A 207 0.65 -7.82 -2.54
CA ASP A 207 1.24 -7.37 -3.81
C ASP A 207 0.44 -6.22 -4.43
N GLU A 208 -0.89 -6.30 -4.41
CA GLU A 208 -1.79 -5.22 -4.85
C GLU A 208 -1.53 -3.94 -4.06
N LEU A 209 -1.59 -4.01 -2.72
CA LEU A 209 -1.35 -2.88 -1.83
C LEU A 209 0.07 -2.32 -2.00
N SER A 210 1.07 -3.18 -2.22
CA SER A 210 2.44 -2.74 -2.49
C SER A 210 2.58 -2.06 -3.86
N GLY A 211 1.80 -2.47 -4.87
CA GLY A 211 1.75 -1.83 -6.17
C GLY A 211 1.08 -0.46 -6.11
N GLU A 212 -0.04 -0.35 -5.40
CA GLU A 212 -0.73 0.91 -5.16
C GLU A 212 0.13 1.91 -4.38
N GLU A 213 0.80 1.46 -3.31
CA GLU A 213 1.72 2.29 -2.53
C GLU A 213 2.81 2.90 -3.41
N LYS A 214 3.43 2.10 -4.29
CA LYS A 214 4.47 2.57 -5.23
C LYS A 214 3.91 3.63 -6.20
N LYS A 215 2.72 3.41 -6.74
CA LYS A 215 2.05 4.36 -7.66
C LYS A 215 1.71 5.68 -6.96
N LEU A 216 1.13 5.61 -5.77
CA LEU A 216 0.78 6.79 -4.96
C LEU A 216 2.03 7.56 -4.53
N PHE A 217 3.09 6.87 -4.11
CA PHE A 217 4.36 7.49 -3.77
C PHE A 217 4.99 8.21 -4.96
N ALA A 218 4.99 7.59 -6.15
CA ALA A 218 5.46 8.24 -7.37
C ALA A 218 4.62 9.48 -7.72
N ARG A 219 3.30 9.41 -7.57
CA ARG A 219 2.39 10.54 -7.79
C ARG A 219 2.65 11.69 -6.82
N VAL A 220 2.81 11.42 -5.52
CA VAL A 220 3.16 12.42 -4.51
C VAL A 220 4.48 13.10 -4.90
N LYS A 221 5.51 12.33 -5.26
CA LYS A 221 6.81 12.87 -5.68
C LYS A 221 6.71 13.74 -6.94
N GLN A 222 5.86 13.37 -7.89
CA GLN A 222 5.59 14.18 -9.08
C GLN A 222 4.87 15.48 -8.72
N GLN A 223 3.80 15.42 -7.94
CA GLN A 223 3.05 16.61 -7.50
C GLN A 223 3.92 17.58 -6.70
N GLN A 224 4.82 17.07 -5.84
CA GLN A 224 5.80 17.89 -5.14
C GLN A 224 6.75 18.62 -6.09
N ARG A 225 7.22 17.95 -7.15
CA ARG A 225 8.07 18.59 -8.18
C ARG A 225 7.30 19.65 -8.96
N GLU A 226 6.05 19.37 -9.32
CA GLU A 226 5.18 20.33 -10.00
C GLU A 226 4.90 21.55 -9.14
N GLN A 227 4.65 21.35 -7.84
CA GLN A 227 4.49 22.44 -6.89
C GLN A 227 5.77 23.26 -6.75
N ALA A 228 6.93 22.62 -6.56
CA ALA A 228 8.21 23.32 -6.45
C ALA A 228 8.57 24.09 -7.74
N ALA A 229 8.26 23.54 -8.91
CA ALA A 229 8.45 24.23 -10.19
C ALA A 229 7.52 25.45 -10.33
N LEU A 230 6.27 25.33 -9.87
CA LEU A 230 5.31 26.43 -9.85
C LEU A 230 5.75 27.54 -8.90
N ASP A 231 6.16 27.18 -7.67
CA ASP A 231 6.68 28.13 -6.68
C ASP A 231 7.94 28.84 -7.23
N ALA A 232 8.88 28.10 -7.85
CA ALA A 232 10.07 28.69 -8.48
C ALA A 232 9.75 29.61 -9.68
N ALA A 233 8.72 29.30 -10.47
CA ALA A 233 8.28 30.15 -11.58
C ALA A 233 7.68 31.47 -11.07
N ILE A 234 6.90 31.42 -9.99
CA ILE A 234 6.37 32.62 -9.32
C ILE A 234 7.53 33.45 -8.78
N GLU A 235 8.51 32.82 -8.11
CA GLU A 235 9.69 33.53 -7.60
C GLU A 235 10.51 34.20 -8.70
N LYS A 236 10.72 33.51 -9.83
CA LYS A 236 11.46 34.06 -10.97
C LYS A 236 10.75 35.29 -11.55
N ALA A 237 9.43 35.26 -11.65
CA ALA A 237 8.65 36.40 -12.11
C ALA A 237 8.77 37.63 -11.18
N ILE A 238 8.85 37.40 -9.86
CA ILE A 238 9.09 38.46 -8.87
C ILE A 238 10.52 39.03 -9.04
N ALA A 239 11.53 38.16 -9.11
CA ALA A 239 12.93 38.57 -9.19
C ALA A 239 13.30 39.30 -10.50
N GLU A 240 12.73 38.87 -11.64
CA GLU A 240 12.93 39.54 -12.92
C GLU A 240 12.41 40.99 -12.90
N GLU A 241 11.26 41.23 -12.24
CA GLU A 241 10.74 42.60 -12.09
C GLU A 241 11.61 43.47 -11.18
N ILE A 242 12.15 42.90 -10.10
CA ILE A 242 13.11 43.61 -9.24
C ILE A 242 14.33 44.06 -10.05
N ALA A 243 14.85 43.18 -10.92
CA ALA A 243 16.04 43.45 -11.73
C ALA A 243 15.78 44.48 -12.85
N THR A 244 14.63 44.42 -13.55
CA THR A 244 14.28 45.39 -14.59
C THR A 244 14.08 46.80 -14.02
N ARG A 245 13.50 46.92 -12.83
CA ARG A 245 13.31 48.23 -12.15
C ARG A 245 14.58 48.77 -11.50
N ALA A 246 15.46 47.91 -11.00
CA ALA A 246 16.78 48.32 -10.53
C ALA A 246 17.66 48.86 -11.70
N SER A 247 17.53 48.27 -12.90
CA SER A 247 18.33 48.63 -14.08
C SER A 247 17.75 49.76 -14.95
N SER A 248 16.42 49.93 -15.01
CA SER A 248 15.79 51.00 -15.80
C SER A 248 16.09 52.41 -15.26
N LYS A 249 16.40 52.55 -13.96
CA LYS A 249 16.92 53.80 -13.38
C LYS A 249 18.41 54.06 -13.62
N LEU A 250 19.19 53.08 -14.07
CA LEU A 250 20.59 53.28 -14.47
C LEU A 250 20.73 53.80 -15.92
N ARG A 251 19.68 53.72 -16.75
CA ARG A 251 19.70 54.19 -18.15
C ARG A 251 19.01 55.52 -18.40
N ASN A 252 18.21 56.03 -17.46
CA ASN A 252 17.51 57.32 -17.58
C ASN A 252 18.10 58.42 -16.69
N SER A 253 19.33 58.25 -16.20
CA SER A 253 20.10 59.28 -15.49
C SER A 253 21.37 59.59 -16.28
N GLY A 254 21.16 60.13 -17.48
CA GLY A 254 22.14 60.87 -18.25
C GLY A 254 21.55 62.26 -18.52
N ASP A 255 21.30 63.02 -17.46
CA ASP A 255 21.27 64.48 -17.46
C ASP A 255 21.09 64.95 -16.00
N ASP A 256 22.11 65.66 -15.51
CA ASP A 256 22.10 66.66 -14.44
C ASP A 256 21.08 66.50 -13.30
N PHE A 257 21.41 65.69 -12.29
CA PHE A 257 20.99 65.90 -10.89
C PHE A 257 21.95 65.15 -9.96
N GLU A 258 23.20 65.62 -9.91
CA GLU A 258 24.21 65.20 -8.95
C GLU A 258 24.35 66.26 -7.85
N GLU A 259 23.24 66.62 -7.19
CA GLU A 259 23.24 67.33 -5.91
C GLU A 259 21.82 67.27 -5.29
N ASN A 260 21.73 66.76 -4.05
CA ASN A 260 20.49 66.51 -3.27
C ASN A 260 19.60 65.32 -3.69
N ILE A 261 20.15 64.10 -3.66
CA ILE A 261 19.34 62.98 -3.15
C ILE A 261 19.41 63.11 -1.62
N PRO A 262 18.29 63.36 -0.89
CA PRO A 262 18.30 63.31 0.56
C PRO A 262 18.88 61.96 1.03
N ALA A 263 19.30 61.84 2.28
CA ALA A 263 19.80 60.61 2.87
C ALA A 263 18.76 59.46 2.94
N ILE A 264 18.17 59.07 1.80
CA ILE A 264 17.13 58.05 1.66
C ILE A 264 17.77 56.70 1.95
N GLY A 265 17.49 56.16 3.13
CA GLY A 265 17.93 54.82 3.51
C GLY A 265 19.36 54.72 4.05
N LYS A 266 20.07 55.84 4.29
CA LYS A 266 21.36 55.77 5.01
C LYS A 266 21.14 55.06 6.34
N ASN A 267 21.98 54.07 6.64
CA ASN A 267 21.95 53.24 7.84
C ASN A 267 20.88 52.13 7.89
N PHE A 268 20.22 51.77 6.77
CA PHE A 268 19.32 50.61 6.78
C PHE A 268 20.02 49.34 7.31
N ALA A 269 21.27 49.09 6.90
CA ALA A 269 22.06 47.95 7.36
C ALA A 269 22.29 47.92 8.88
N GLU A 270 22.32 49.08 9.54
CA GLU A 270 22.49 49.22 10.99
C GLU A 270 21.21 48.89 11.77
N GLN A 271 20.05 48.89 11.11
CA GLN A 271 18.74 48.58 11.71
C GLN A 271 18.46 47.09 11.82
N ARG A 272 19.46 46.23 11.61
CA ARG A 272 19.29 44.79 11.76
C ARG A 272 18.89 44.46 13.20
N GLY A 273 17.75 43.80 13.36
CA GLY A 273 17.15 43.44 14.64
C GLY A 273 16.40 44.59 15.33
N HIS A 274 16.19 45.71 14.64
CA HIS A 274 15.56 46.93 15.16
C HIS A 274 14.48 47.48 14.21
N LEU A 275 14.18 46.81 13.09
CA LEU A 275 13.10 47.23 12.21
C LEU A 275 11.74 46.93 12.86
N ASN A 276 10.79 47.85 12.72
CA ASN A 276 9.42 47.61 13.16
C ASN A 276 8.76 46.54 12.29
N TRP A 277 7.85 45.76 12.87
CA TRP A 277 6.95 44.92 12.09
C TRP A 277 6.14 45.76 11.09
N PRO A 278 5.97 45.31 9.83
CA PRO A 278 5.20 46.03 8.83
C PRO A 278 3.70 46.06 9.17
N VAL A 279 3.24 45.15 10.02
CA VAL A 279 1.87 45.08 10.54
C VAL A 279 1.89 44.33 11.87
N GLN A 280 0.98 44.65 12.78
CA GLN A 280 0.78 43.88 14.00
C GLN A 280 0.19 42.50 13.65
N GLY A 281 0.87 41.45 14.10
CA GLY A 281 0.49 40.08 13.76
C GLY A 281 1.52 39.07 14.24
N SER A 282 1.31 37.80 13.90
CA SER A 282 2.22 36.70 14.22
C SER A 282 2.72 36.01 12.95
N VAL A 283 3.97 35.55 12.97
CA VAL A 283 4.56 34.83 11.82
C VAL A 283 3.94 33.44 11.74
N ILE A 284 3.19 33.18 10.68
CA ILE A 284 2.56 31.87 10.43
C ILE A 284 3.35 31.00 9.45
N LYS A 285 4.16 31.62 8.57
CA LYS A 285 5.16 30.90 7.76
C LYS A 285 6.50 31.64 7.83
N PRO A 286 7.51 31.10 8.53
CA PRO A 286 8.85 31.68 8.55
C PRO A 286 9.56 31.60 7.19
N PHE A 287 10.70 32.29 7.10
CA PHE A 287 11.62 32.27 5.97
C PHE A 287 12.33 30.92 5.84
N GLY A 288 12.56 30.48 4.60
CA GLY A 288 13.33 29.28 4.29
C GLY A 288 12.49 28.04 4.02
N LYS A 289 13.14 26.87 4.09
CA LYS A 289 12.51 25.56 3.84
C LYS A 289 11.77 25.08 5.08
N GLN A 290 10.53 24.66 4.90
CA GLN A 290 9.66 24.19 5.98
C GLN A 290 8.64 23.17 5.47
N PRO A 291 8.08 22.32 6.35
CA PRO A 291 6.99 21.43 5.96
C PRO A 291 5.72 22.21 5.60
N HIS A 292 4.95 21.72 4.63
CA HIS A 292 3.65 22.29 4.27
C HIS A 292 2.66 22.11 5.44
N PRO A 293 1.92 23.16 5.87
CA PRO A 293 1.02 23.08 7.02
C PRO A 293 -0.02 21.96 6.94
N ASP A 294 -0.68 21.83 5.78
CA ASP A 294 -1.66 20.76 5.53
C ASP A 294 -1.05 19.39 5.19
N VAL A 295 0.21 19.35 4.75
CA VAL A 295 0.86 18.14 4.22
C VAL A 295 2.31 18.09 4.73
N PRO A 296 2.53 17.74 6.01
CA PRO A 296 3.85 17.88 6.64
C PRO A 296 4.99 17.09 5.96
N SER A 297 4.64 16.07 5.17
CA SER A 297 5.57 15.27 4.37
C SER A 297 6.12 15.99 3.13
N VAL A 298 5.62 17.19 2.82
CA VAL A 298 6.03 18.02 1.68
C VAL A 298 6.81 19.21 2.18
N THR A 299 8.00 19.48 1.63
CA THR A 299 8.78 20.68 1.94
C THR A 299 8.43 21.81 0.98
N ILE A 300 8.07 22.96 1.53
CA ILE A 300 7.88 24.22 0.83
C ILE A 300 9.01 25.19 1.17
N TYR A 301 9.28 26.15 0.30
CA TYR A 301 10.22 27.24 0.56
C TYR A 301 9.46 28.57 0.61
N ASN A 302 9.81 29.42 1.58
CA ASN A 302 9.28 30.77 1.70
C ASN A 302 10.42 31.80 1.55
N GLY A 303 10.30 32.70 0.56
CA GLY A 303 11.27 33.76 0.27
C GLY A 303 11.22 34.96 1.21
N GLY A 304 10.23 35.01 2.10
CA GLY A 304 10.06 36.03 3.11
C GLY A 304 9.41 35.46 4.36
N ILE A 305 8.46 36.19 4.93
CA ILE A 305 7.61 35.73 6.02
C ILE A 305 6.14 35.99 5.68
N ASP A 306 5.26 35.07 6.09
CA ASP A 306 3.82 35.30 6.06
C ASP A 306 3.36 35.69 7.47
N LEU A 307 2.73 36.85 7.58
CA LEU A 307 2.22 37.44 8.81
C LEU A 307 0.70 37.31 8.85
N ASP A 308 0.19 36.61 9.86
CA ASP A 308 -1.22 36.64 10.21
C ASP A 308 -1.50 37.94 10.94
N ALA A 309 -2.18 38.84 10.24
CA ALA A 309 -2.43 40.20 10.65
C ALA A 309 -3.94 40.43 10.70
N THR A 310 -4.37 41.32 11.61
CA THR A 310 -5.78 41.69 11.73
C THR A 310 -6.35 42.11 10.37
N ALA A 311 -7.55 41.62 10.03
CA ALA A 311 -8.19 41.93 8.76
C ALA A 311 -8.36 43.46 8.59
N GLY A 312 -7.97 43.98 7.42
CA GLY A 312 -8.02 45.41 7.13
C GLY A 312 -7.05 46.28 7.96
N ALA A 313 -6.04 45.70 8.61
CA ALA A 313 -5.00 46.44 9.32
C ALA A 313 -4.14 47.27 8.35
N ARG A 314 -3.60 48.38 8.86
CA ARG A 314 -2.66 49.23 8.13
C ARG A 314 -1.31 48.54 8.01
N VAL A 315 -0.80 48.46 6.79
CA VAL A 315 0.56 47.97 6.50
C VAL A 315 1.48 49.16 6.35
N GLN A 316 2.57 49.18 7.09
CA GLN A 316 3.47 50.30 7.22
C GLN A 316 4.85 50.01 6.64
N ALA A 317 5.50 51.06 6.15
CA ALA A 317 6.90 51.00 5.74
C ALA A 317 7.79 50.73 6.96
N VAL A 318 8.59 49.67 6.90
CA VAL A 318 9.50 49.30 8.01
C VAL A 318 10.71 50.23 8.15
N PHE A 319 10.95 51.08 7.15
CA PHE A 319 12.01 52.10 7.17
C PHE A 319 11.73 53.21 6.16
N THR A 320 12.43 54.34 6.30
CA THR A 320 12.37 55.44 5.32
C THR A 320 12.93 55.00 3.97
N GLY A 321 12.23 55.29 2.88
CA GLY A 321 12.61 54.83 1.55
C GLY A 321 11.77 55.46 0.44
N LYS A 322 11.91 54.92 -0.77
CA LYS A 322 11.16 55.35 -1.95
C LYS A 322 10.38 54.18 -2.56
N VAL A 323 9.09 54.38 -2.82
CA VAL A 323 8.26 53.39 -3.53
C VAL A 323 8.77 53.28 -4.96
N ILE A 324 9.25 52.11 -5.34
CA ILE A 324 9.85 51.87 -6.67
C ILE A 324 8.99 51.00 -7.58
N SER A 325 8.01 50.29 -7.02
CA SER A 325 7.03 49.56 -7.82
C SER A 325 5.75 49.26 -7.05
N ILE A 326 4.61 49.30 -7.75
CA ILE A 326 3.31 48.82 -7.28
C ILE A 326 2.72 47.94 -8.37
N ARG A 327 2.61 46.64 -8.11
CA ARG A 327 2.20 45.65 -9.10
C ARG A 327 1.21 44.67 -8.51
N GLN A 328 0.34 44.14 -9.36
CA GLN A 328 -0.48 43.00 -8.98
C GLN A 328 0.26 41.71 -9.34
N ILE A 329 0.73 40.98 -8.33
CA ILE A 329 1.50 39.74 -8.52
C ILE A 329 0.56 38.53 -8.40
N PRO A 330 0.61 37.60 -9.36
CA PRO A 330 0.02 36.28 -9.26
C PRO A 330 0.19 35.60 -7.90
N GLY A 331 -0.93 35.30 -7.23
CA GLY A 331 -0.92 34.68 -5.89
C GLY A 331 -0.62 35.62 -4.71
N TYR A 332 -0.25 36.87 -4.97
CA TYR A 332 0.18 37.86 -3.98
C TYR A 332 -0.53 39.23 -4.13
N ARG A 333 -1.70 39.28 -4.78
CA ARG A 333 -2.55 40.48 -4.98
C ARG A 333 -1.72 41.74 -5.25
N ASN A 334 -2.01 42.87 -4.60
CA ASN A 334 -1.20 44.07 -4.74
C ASN A 334 0.09 43.92 -3.95
N THR A 335 1.19 44.26 -4.61
CA THR A 335 2.55 44.21 -4.09
C THR A 335 3.19 45.58 -4.22
N VAL A 336 3.64 46.13 -3.11
CA VAL A 336 4.37 47.40 -3.02
C VAL A 336 5.83 47.09 -2.73
N MET A 337 6.74 47.73 -3.47
CA MET A 337 8.17 47.59 -3.27
C MET A 337 8.78 48.92 -2.90
N VAL A 338 9.49 48.97 -1.77
CA VAL A 338 10.15 50.17 -1.25
C VAL A 338 11.66 49.96 -1.24
N ARG A 339 12.41 50.94 -1.76
CA ARG A 339 13.87 50.96 -1.80
C ARG A 339 14.43 51.77 -0.64
N HIS A 340 15.42 51.21 0.05
CA HIS A 340 16.14 51.79 1.18
C HIS A 340 17.66 51.76 0.91
N GLY A 341 18.12 52.43 -0.15
CA GLY A 341 19.51 52.33 -0.62
C GLY A 341 19.77 51.02 -1.39
N ASP A 342 20.63 50.16 -0.84
CA ASP A 342 20.98 48.84 -1.39
C ASP A 342 19.99 47.73 -0.99
N TYR A 343 19.04 48.06 -0.11
CA TYR A 343 18.02 47.16 0.39
C TYR A 343 16.66 47.45 -0.24
N TYR A 344 15.84 46.42 -0.33
CA TYR A 344 14.46 46.52 -0.79
C TYR A 344 13.55 45.74 0.15
N THR A 345 12.41 46.33 0.47
CA THR A 345 11.32 45.65 1.18
C THR A 345 10.14 45.48 0.26
N VAL A 346 9.54 44.29 0.28
CA VAL A 346 8.42 43.92 -0.59
C VAL A 346 7.23 43.56 0.29
N TYR A 347 6.12 44.26 0.10
CA TYR A 347 4.88 44.11 0.86
C TYR A 347 3.83 43.58 -0.10
N SER A 348 3.49 42.31 0.02
CA SER A 348 2.61 41.61 -0.92
C SER A 348 1.35 41.13 -0.23
N ASN A 349 0.32 40.84 -1.02
CA ASN A 349 -1.02 40.47 -0.60
C ASN A 349 -1.82 41.63 0.04
N LEU A 350 -1.55 42.87 -0.40
CA LEU A 350 -2.31 44.04 0.01
C LEU A 350 -3.68 44.07 -0.68
N GLU A 351 -4.75 44.29 0.09
CA GLU A 351 -6.12 44.47 -0.41
C GLU A 351 -6.21 45.77 -1.20
N LYS A 352 -5.70 46.84 -0.60
CA LYS A 352 -5.71 48.19 -1.14
C LYS A 352 -4.36 48.85 -0.87
N VAL A 353 -3.83 49.50 -1.89
CA VAL A 353 -2.61 50.32 -1.81
C VAL A 353 -3.03 51.79 -1.78
N ILE A 354 -2.35 52.60 -0.96
CA ILE A 354 -2.65 54.03 -0.79
C ILE A 354 -1.48 54.96 -1.15
N VAL A 355 -0.35 54.39 -1.55
CA VAL A 355 0.81 55.11 -2.10
C VAL A 355 0.88 54.94 -3.62
N ILE A 356 1.66 55.76 -4.30
CA ILE A 356 1.93 55.67 -5.73
C ILE A 356 3.42 55.41 -6.02
N GLU A 357 3.74 54.91 -7.22
CA GLU A 357 5.13 54.72 -7.63
C GLU A 357 5.86 56.08 -7.64
N GLY A 358 7.01 56.14 -6.97
CA GLY A 358 7.82 57.35 -6.85
C GLY A 358 7.68 58.08 -5.51
N ASP A 359 6.69 57.73 -4.67
CA ASP A 359 6.53 58.35 -3.35
C ASP A 359 7.73 58.09 -2.44
N GLU A 360 8.13 59.13 -1.70
CA GLU A 360 9.05 58.98 -0.57
C GLU A 360 8.23 58.72 0.69
N VAL A 361 8.57 57.63 1.39
CA VAL A 361 7.85 57.15 2.56
C VAL A 361 8.80 57.18 3.75
N GLU A 362 8.34 57.71 4.86
CA GLU A 362 9.06 57.67 6.14
C GLU A 362 8.77 56.35 6.88
N LEU A 363 9.59 56.02 7.87
CA LEU A 363 9.31 54.93 8.81
C LEU A 363 7.87 55.04 9.36
N GLY A 364 7.11 53.95 9.29
CA GLY A 364 5.73 53.89 9.80
C GLY A 364 4.66 54.43 8.84
N THR A 365 5.06 54.98 7.69
CA THR A 365 4.10 55.46 6.66
C THR A 365 3.22 54.32 6.19
N SER A 366 1.91 54.54 6.18
CA SER A 366 0.94 53.53 5.74
C SER A 366 1.03 53.36 4.22
N LEU A 367 1.37 52.15 3.77
CA LEU A 367 1.49 51.77 2.35
C LEU A 367 0.17 51.22 1.79
N GLY A 368 -0.63 50.59 2.66
CA GLY A 368 -1.88 49.95 2.26
C GLY A 368 -2.57 49.23 3.41
N PHE A 369 -3.46 48.32 3.07
CA PHE A 369 -4.26 47.54 4.02
C PHE A 369 -4.16 46.03 3.73
N THR A 370 -4.20 45.22 4.79
CA THR A 370 -4.25 43.75 4.71
C THR A 370 -5.61 43.27 4.17
N SER A 371 -5.69 41.97 3.82
CA SER A 371 -6.92 41.34 3.32
C SER A 371 -8.08 41.47 4.31
N GLN A 372 -9.29 41.71 3.79
CA GLN A 372 -10.53 41.67 4.58
C GLN A 372 -10.90 40.24 4.99
N ASN A 373 -10.38 39.24 4.28
CA ASN A 373 -10.71 37.82 4.47
C ASN A 373 -9.71 37.08 5.36
N GLY A 374 -8.76 37.79 5.99
CA GLY A 374 -7.73 37.19 6.84
C GLY A 374 -6.61 36.48 6.07
N ASP A 375 -6.42 36.78 4.77
CA ASP A 375 -5.23 36.29 4.06
C ASP A 375 -3.97 36.96 4.65
N PRO A 376 -2.88 36.21 4.85
CA PRO A 376 -1.69 36.74 5.49
C PRO A 376 -0.95 37.77 4.63
N LEU A 377 -0.34 38.76 5.26
CA LEU A 377 0.60 39.67 4.60
C LEU A 377 1.89 38.92 4.30
N HIS A 378 2.36 38.98 3.06
CA HIS A 378 3.65 38.42 2.68
C HIS A 378 4.70 39.53 2.65
N PHE A 379 5.74 39.40 3.48
CA PHE A 379 6.80 40.39 3.60
C PHE A 379 8.16 39.78 3.24
N GLU A 380 8.84 40.38 2.27
CA GLU A 380 10.21 39.98 1.90
C GLU A 380 11.20 41.13 2.11
N LEU A 381 12.44 40.77 2.42
CA LEU A 381 13.57 41.68 2.50
C LEU A 381 14.66 41.22 1.55
N TRP A 382 15.23 42.16 0.80
CA TRP A 382 16.26 41.90 -0.20
C TRP A 382 17.45 42.85 0.01
N ARG A 383 18.65 42.35 -0.27
CA ARG A 383 19.88 43.14 -0.40
C ARG A 383 20.42 42.93 -1.81
N GLY A 384 20.34 43.95 -2.66
CA GLY A 384 20.58 43.79 -4.10
C GLY A 384 19.65 42.71 -4.69
N LYS A 385 20.22 41.56 -5.08
CA LYS A 385 19.49 40.39 -5.64
C LYS A 385 19.32 39.24 -4.65
N GLU A 386 19.83 39.36 -3.42
CA GLU A 386 19.80 38.29 -2.42
C GLU A 386 18.68 38.51 -1.40
N ARG A 387 17.81 37.50 -1.22
CA ARG A 387 16.83 37.48 -0.14
C ARG A 387 17.51 37.40 1.22
N GLN A 388 16.98 38.15 2.17
CA GLN A 388 17.39 38.16 3.55
C GLN A 388 16.23 37.63 4.39
N ASP A 389 16.54 36.84 5.43
CA ASP A 389 15.57 36.38 6.41
C ASP A 389 14.99 37.59 7.18
N PRO A 390 13.73 37.99 6.95
CA PRO A 390 13.15 39.16 7.60
C PRO A 390 13.07 39.03 9.13
N GLY A 391 12.95 37.81 9.66
CA GLY A 391 12.90 37.56 11.10
C GLY A 391 14.19 37.94 11.83
N ARG A 392 15.31 38.10 11.12
CA ARG A 392 16.58 38.60 11.69
C ARG A 392 16.68 40.12 11.72
N TRP A 393 15.69 40.81 11.18
CA TRP A 393 15.69 42.27 11.04
C TRP A 393 14.60 42.93 11.88
N LEU A 394 13.46 42.24 12.04
CA LEU A 394 12.28 42.73 12.76
C LEU A 394 12.42 42.52 14.28
N HIS A 395 11.79 43.38 15.10
CA HIS A 395 11.76 43.28 16.57
C HIS A 395 10.35 43.36 17.15
#